data_AF-A0A3D5MSF2-F1
#
_entry.id   AF-A0A3D5MSF2-F1
#
_cell.length_a   1.000
_cell.length_b   1.000
_cell.length_c   1.000
_cell.angle_alpha   90.00
_cell.angle_beta   90.00
_cell.angle_gamma   90.00
#
_symmetry.space_group_name_H-M   'P 1'
#
loop_
_entity.id
_entity.type
_entity.pdbx_description
1 polymer ?
#
loop_
_entity_poly.entity_id
_entity_poly.type
_entity_poly.pdbx_seq_one_letter_code
_entity_poly.pdbx_strand_id
1 'polypeptide(L)'
;MTNEIEEELKELPKEWIDLLNSIPEIKDLFIEDMEFNEDEIIPPYFFSYFEEDYKECEPFFTCFERGKEVFDNFYELYGDEPFQPSELDDMKDILLVKKHIEAMNYLLQLSNAKAYNVNHIKEMSERDFSNKYDIYDIDNVDIENCWQNSMWDNILPKKKDSFLMRLVEALYQVTSDYNLIFYILWPLGKRADVENPYRAYVELWSRGVKPYIIDENLAVAVK
;
A
#
# COMPACT_ATOMS: atom_id res chain seq x y z
N MET A 1 1.37 -20.33 -37.33
CA MET A 1 1.36 -21.00 -36.02
C MET A 1 0.35 -20.25 -35.19
N THR A 2 -0.70 -20.94 -34.75
CA THR A 2 -1.62 -20.40 -33.75
C THR A 2 -0.80 -20.11 -32.51
N ASN A 3 -0.73 -18.85 -32.09
CA ASN A 3 -0.24 -18.49 -30.77
C ASN A 3 -1.27 -19.03 -29.77
N GLU A 4 -1.11 -20.28 -29.34
CA GLU A 4 -1.80 -20.76 -28.16
C GLU A 4 -1.22 -19.96 -26.98
N ILE A 5 -2.06 -19.13 -26.39
CA ILE A 5 -1.76 -18.47 -25.12
C ILE A 5 -1.85 -19.57 -24.07
N GLU A 6 -0.82 -19.68 -23.22
CA GLU A 6 -0.83 -20.61 -22.07
C GLU A 6 -2.07 -20.34 -21.21
N GLU A 7 -2.71 -21.38 -20.69
CA GLU A 7 -3.99 -21.28 -19.99
C GLU A 7 -3.90 -20.37 -18.76
N GLU A 8 -2.71 -20.34 -18.14
CA GLU A 8 -2.34 -19.53 -16.98
C GLU A 8 -2.31 -18.03 -17.31
N LEU A 9 -2.07 -17.66 -18.57
CA LEU A 9 -1.97 -16.26 -18.99
C LEU A 9 -3.27 -15.72 -19.62
N LYS A 10 -4.29 -16.55 -19.78
CA LYS A 10 -5.53 -16.20 -20.54
C LYS A 10 -6.28 -15.00 -19.97
N GLU A 11 -6.15 -14.75 -18.67
CA GLU A 11 -6.85 -13.65 -17.97
C GLU A 11 -6.02 -12.37 -17.90
N LEU A 12 -4.76 -12.41 -18.36
CA LEU A 12 -3.88 -11.26 -18.38
C LEU A 12 -4.18 -10.34 -19.58
N PRO A 13 -3.97 -9.02 -19.42
CA PRO A 13 -3.98 -8.07 -20.52
C PRO A 13 -2.91 -8.44 -21.54
N LYS A 14 -3.20 -8.16 -22.82
CA LYS A 14 -2.29 -8.48 -23.92
C LYS A 14 -0.91 -7.85 -23.71
N GLU A 15 -0.87 -6.63 -23.19
CA GLU A 15 0.35 -5.89 -22.89
C GLU A 15 1.23 -6.66 -21.90
N TRP A 16 0.64 -7.28 -20.88
CA TRP A 16 1.38 -8.14 -19.93
C TRP A 16 1.87 -9.42 -20.59
N ILE A 17 1.04 -10.07 -21.41
CA ILE A 17 1.44 -11.26 -22.16
C ILE A 17 2.63 -10.95 -23.08
N ASP A 18 2.58 -9.81 -23.78
CA ASP A 18 3.65 -9.37 -24.67
C ASP A 18 4.95 -9.06 -23.87
N LEU A 19 4.84 -8.45 -22.68
CA LEU A 19 5.97 -8.20 -21.77
C LEU A 19 6.58 -9.52 -21.26
N LEU A 20 5.77 -10.44 -20.73
CA LEU A 20 6.24 -11.74 -20.24
C LEU A 20 6.94 -12.53 -21.36
N ASN A 21 6.36 -12.55 -22.56
CA ASN A 21 7.01 -13.20 -23.72
C ASN A 21 8.35 -12.56 -24.11
N SER A 22 8.59 -11.30 -23.75
CA SER A 22 9.88 -10.63 -23.98
C SER A 22 10.93 -10.91 -22.90
N ILE A 23 10.53 -11.49 -21.76
CA ILE A 23 11.39 -11.80 -20.62
C ILE A 23 11.14 -13.26 -20.16
N PRO A 24 11.67 -14.27 -20.89
CA PRO A 24 11.32 -15.67 -20.67
C PRO A 24 11.56 -16.18 -19.24
N GLU A 25 12.64 -15.72 -18.59
CA GLU A 25 12.97 -16.14 -17.21
C GLU A 25 11.90 -15.70 -16.21
N ILE A 26 11.40 -14.47 -16.33
CA ILE A 26 10.30 -13.95 -15.49
C ILE A 26 8.98 -14.64 -15.84
N LYS A 27 8.76 -14.93 -17.12
CA LYS A 27 7.56 -15.65 -17.57
C LYS A 27 7.48 -17.05 -16.99
N ASP A 28 8.58 -17.80 -17.00
CA ASP A 28 8.63 -19.16 -16.46
C ASP A 28 8.30 -19.16 -14.96
N LEU A 29 8.88 -18.22 -14.19
CA LEU A 29 8.56 -18.03 -12.76
C LEU A 29 7.10 -17.65 -12.54
N PHE A 30 6.57 -16.75 -13.37
CA PHE A 30 5.17 -16.32 -13.29
C PHE A 30 4.21 -17.49 -13.48
N ILE A 31 4.45 -18.34 -14.48
CA ILE A 31 3.61 -19.51 -14.77
C ILE A 31 3.70 -20.53 -13.64
N GLU A 32 4.92 -20.82 -13.17
CA GLU A 32 5.13 -21.75 -12.05
C GLU A 32 4.35 -21.29 -10.81
N ASP A 33 4.43 -20.01 -10.43
CA ASP A 33 3.69 -19.51 -9.27
C ASP A 33 2.18 -19.50 -9.48
N MET A 34 1.69 -19.25 -10.70
CA MET A 34 0.26 -19.31 -11.01
C MET A 34 -0.31 -20.72 -10.81
N GLU A 35 0.45 -21.77 -11.12
CA GLU A 35 0.03 -23.16 -10.86
C GLU A 35 -0.18 -23.45 -9.36
N PHE A 36 0.53 -22.74 -8.47
CA PHE A 36 0.37 -22.87 -7.02
C PHE A 36 -0.63 -21.89 -6.40
N ASN A 37 -1.04 -20.86 -7.13
CA ASN A 37 -1.89 -19.77 -6.66
C ASN A 37 -3.11 -19.55 -7.57
N GLU A 38 -3.83 -20.62 -7.89
CA GLU A 38 -4.94 -20.64 -8.87
C GLU A 38 -6.07 -19.61 -8.59
N ASP A 39 -6.20 -19.12 -7.36
CA ASP A 39 -7.21 -18.13 -6.96
C ASP A 39 -6.83 -16.67 -7.31
N GLU A 40 -5.57 -16.41 -7.66
CA GLU A 40 -5.07 -15.07 -8.00
C GLU A 40 -4.75 -14.94 -9.50
N ILE A 41 -4.97 -13.75 -10.06
CA ILE A 41 -4.59 -13.45 -11.46
C ILE A 41 -3.13 -13.04 -11.59
N ILE A 42 -2.56 -12.52 -10.50
CA ILE A 42 -1.17 -12.12 -10.41
C ILE A 42 -0.59 -12.88 -9.21
N PRO A 43 0.51 -13.62 -9.39
CA PRO A 43 1.18 -14.31 -8.30
C PRO A 43 1.44 -13.39 -7.10
N PRO A 44 1.19 -13.85 -5.85
CA PRO A 44 1.53 -13.08 -4.67
C PRO A 44 3.02 -12.69 -4.60
N TYR A 45 3.91 -13.50 -5.15
CA TYR A 45 5.36 -13.22 -5.13
C TYR A 45 5.87 -12.48 -6.37
N PHE A 46 4.98 -11.93 -7.20
CA PHE A 46 5.33 -11.28 -8.47
C PHE A 46 6.47 -10.25 -8.36
N PHE A 47 6.47 -9.42 -7.31
CA PHE A 47 7.52 -8.41 -7.15
C PHE A 47 8.87 -9.00 -6.74
N SER A 48 8.90 -10.18 -6.12
CA SER A 48 10.15 -10.86 -5.76
C SER A 48 10.98 -11.24 -6.98
N TYR A 49 10.36 -11.34 -8.16
CA TYR A 49 11.10 -11.60 -9.41
C TYR A 49 12.02 -10.43 -9.81
N PHE A 50 11.81 -9.24 -9.22
CA PHE A 50 12.52 -8.01 -9.52
C PHE A 50 13.26 -7.45 -8.30
N GLU A 51 13.57 -8.30 -7.30
CA GLU A 51 14.23 -7.85 -6.06
C GLU A 51 15.63 -7.26 -6.28
N GLU A 52 16.28 -7.61 -7.39
CA GLU A 52 17.58 -7.06 -7.78
C GLU A 52 17.47 -5.62 -8.30
N ASP A 53 16.41 -5.31 -9.05
CA ASP A 53 16.10 -3.99 -9.57
C ASP A 53 14.59 -3.83 -9.81
N TYR A 54 13.91 -3.21 -8.84
CA TYR A 54 12.47 -2.95 -8.94
C TYR A 54 12.11 -2.03 -10.11
N LYS A 55 13.08 -1.34 -10.75
CA LYS A 55 12.82 -0.55 -11.95
C LYS A 55 12.35 -1.43 -13.11
N GLU A 56 12.80 -2.67 -13.16
CA GLU A 56 12.45 -3.62 -14.22
C GLU A 56 10.97 -3.99 -14.23
N CYS A 57 10.25 -3.82 -13.11
CA CYS A 57 8.80 -4.05 -13.09
C CYS A 57 7.96 -2.84 -13.56
N GLU A 58 8.55 -1.67 -13.83
CA GLU A 58 7.83 -0.47 -14.34
C GLU A 58 6.94 -0.73 -15.57
N PRO A 59 7.36 -1.51 -16.58
CA PRO A 59 6.53 -1.78 -17.76
C PRO A 59 5.18 -2.43 -17.41
N PHE A 60 5.13 -3.25 -16.36
CA PHE A 60 3.91 -3.92 -15.90
C PHE A 60 2.90 -2.96 -15.27
N PHE A 61 3.32 -1.78 -14.86
CA PHE A 61 2.41 -0.72 -14.41
C PHE A 61 2.00 0.20 -15.56
N THR A 62 2.98 0.64 -16.35
CA THR A 62 2.82 1.75 -17.32
C THR A 62 1.94 1.41 -18.52
N CYS A 63 1.56 0.14 -18.71
CA CYS A 63 0.54 -0.26 -19.66
C CYS A 63 -0.89 0.16 -19.26
N PHE A 64 -1.11 0.62 -18.04
CA PHE A 64 -2.42 1.05 -17.55
C PHE A 64 -2.49 2.56 -17.29
N GLU A 65 -3.71 3.09 -17.37
CA GLU A 65 -3.99 4.47 -16.98
C GLU A 65 -3.54 4.70 -15.54
N ARG A 66 -2.83 5.82 -15.31
CA ARG A 66 -2.25 6.19 -14.00
C ARG A 66 -1.21 5.20 -13.45
N GLY A 67 -0.86 4.17 -14.21
CA GLY A 67 0.12 3.17 -13.79
C GLY A 67 1.50 3.75 -13.52
N LYS A 68 1.92 4.79 -14.27
CA LYS A 68 3.18 5.49 -13.98
C LYS A 68 3.17 6.14 -12.58
N GLU A 69 2.07 6.77 -12.18
CA GLU A 69 1.95 7.37 -10.85
C GLU A 69 1.97 6.30 -9.75
N VAL A 70 1.32 5.15 -10.00
CA VAL A 70 1.34 4.00 -9.07
C VAL A 70 2.75 3.45 -8.92
N PHE A 71 3.44 3.22 -10.05
CA PHE A 71 4.83 2.77 -10.04
C PHE A 71 5.75 3.75 -9.34
N ASP A 72 5.59 5.06 -9.55
CA ASP A 72 6.41 6.07 -8.89
C ASP A 72 6.27 6.03 -7.37
N ASN A 73 5.06 5.82 -6.87
CA ASN A 73 4.85 5.63 -5.44
C ASN A 73 5.46 4.31 -4.92
N PHE A 74 5.40 3.22 -5.69
CA PHE A 74 6.04 1.95 -5.34
C PHE A 74 7.58 2.10 -5.31
N TYR A 75 8.15 2.68 -6.35
CA TYR A 75 9.59 2.86 -6.50
C TYR A 75 10.16 3.88 -5.50
N GLU A 76 9.38 4.86 -5.04
CA GLU A 76 9.79 5.73 -3.93
C GLU A 76 9.97 4.95 -2.62
N LEU A 77 9.21 3.87 -2.40
CA LEU A 77 9.31 3.05 -1.19
C LEU A 77 10.40 1.98 -1.29
N TYR A 78 10.57 1.38 -2.47
CA TYR A 78 11.36 0.15 -2.64
C TYR A 78 12.48 0.23 -3.68
N GLY A 79 12.59 1.32 -4.46
CA GLY A 79 13.65 1.48 -5.45
C GLY A 79 15.03 1.72 -4.86
N ASP A 80 16.00 2.06 -5.71
CA ASP A 80 17.43 2.12 -5.38
C ASP A 80 17.78 3.11 -4.25
N GLU A 81 17.03 4.21 -4.19
CA GLU A 81 17.12 5.23 -3.14
C GLU A 81 15.78 5.29 -2.40
N PRO A 82 15.49 4.32 -1.50
CA PRO A 82 14.22 4.28 -0.81
C PRO A 82 14.06 5.54 0.04
N PHE A 83 12.82 6.01 0.19
CA PHE A 83 12.47 7.27 0.86
C PHE A 83 13.26 7.47 2.17
N GLN A 84 14.05 8.55 2.21
CA GLN A 84 14.84 8.92 3.38
C GLN A 84 14.09 9.98 4.20
N PRO A 85 13.87 9.78 5.50
CA PRO A 85 13.27 10.80 6.33
C PRO A 85 14.20 11.99 6.48
N SER A 86 13.65 13.21 6.50
CA SER A 86 14.44 14.39 6.91
C SER A 86 14.74 14.34 8.40
N GLU A 87 15.87 14.95 8.80
CA GLU A 87 16.51 14.90 10.12
C GLU A 87 15.54 14.76 11.31
N LEU A 88 15.93 13.88 12.25
CA LEU A 88 15.17 13.46 13.42
C LEU A 88 15.08 14.59 14.46
N ASP A 89 13.90 15.20 14.56
CA ASP A 89 13.47 16.01 15.70
C ASP A 89 12.18 15.38 16.22
N ASP A 90 12.09 15.05 17.51
CA ASP A 90 10.92 14.42 18.13
C ASP A 90 9.64 15.25 17.96
N MET A 91 9.77 16.57 17.85
CA MET A 91 8.65 17.46 17.53
C MET A 91 8.03 17.17 16.16
N LYS A 92 8.79 16.55 15.26
CA LYS A 92 8.36 16.22 13.91
C LYS A 92 7.51 14.95 13.86
N ASP A 93 7.76 13.96 14.69
CA ASP A 93 7.00 12.71 14.67
C ASP A 93 5.59 12.92 15.21
N ILE A 94 5.44 13.68 16.30
CA ILE A 94 4.12 14.10 16.80
C ILE A 94 3.34 14.87 15.73
N LEU A 95 4.01 15.78 15.00
CA LEU A 95 3.38 16.52 13.91
C LEU A 95 2.96 15.60 12.75
N LEU A 96 3.78 14.62 12.41
CA LEU A 96 3.47 13.64 11.36
C LEU A 96 2.31 12.72 11.77
N VAL A 97 2.26 12.27 13.02
CA VAL A 97 1.11 11.53 13.55
C VAL A 97 -0.16 12.38 13.45
N LYS A 98 -0.08 13.66 13.80
CA LYS A 98 -1.21 14.58 13.66
C LYS A 98 -1.68 14.69 12.20
N LYS A 99 -0.75 14.90 11.27
CA LYS A 99 -1.06 14.96 9.82
C LYS A 99 -1.65 13.65 9.31
N HIS A 100 -1.15 12.51 9.77
CA HIS A 100 -1.68 11.20 9.42
C HIS A 100 -3.14 11.07 9.88
N ILE A 101 -3.45 11.43 11.12
CA ILE A 101 -4.82 11.40 11.65
C ILE A 101 -5.74 12.37 10.88
N GLU A 102 -5.27 13.57 10.56
CA GLU A 102 -6.02 14.54 9.73
C GLU A 102 -6.34 13.96 8.35
N ALA A 103 -5.40 13.24 7.74
CA ALA A 103 -5.59 12.57 6.47
C ALA A 103 -6.57 11.38 6.58
N MET A 104 -6.50 10.58 7.65
CA MET A 104 -7.45 9.49 7.87
C MET A 104 -8.87 10.05 8.10
N ASN A 105 -8.99 11.17 8.84
CA ASN A 105 -10.25 11.89 9.02
C ASN A 105 -10.85 12.39 7.70
N TYR A 106 -10.01 12.86 6.78
CA TYR A 106 -10.46 13.19 5.43
C TYR A 106 -11.09 11.97 4.75
N LEU A 107 -10.43 10.80 4.79
CA LEU A 107 -10.95 9.56 4.20
C LEU A 107 -12.29 9.14 4.85
N LEU A 108 -12.39 9.24 6.17
CA LEU A 108 -13.61 8.91 6.92
C LEU A 108 -14.80 9.80 6.54
N GLN A 109 -14.57 11.09 6.35
CA GLN A 109 -15.60 12.02 5.92
C GLN A 109 -16.16 11.65 4.55
N LEU A 110 -15.34 11.09 3.64
CA LEU A 110 -15.82 10.62 2.34
C LEU A 110 -16.81 9.46 2.45
N SER A 111 -16.76 8.71 3.55
CA SER A 111 -17.62 7.55 3.84
C SER A 111 -18.73 7.86 4.83
N ASN A 112 -18.89 9.13 5.25
CA ASN A 112 -19.77 9.54 6.35
C ASN A 112 -19.51 8.78 7.67
N ALA A 113 -18.25 8.36 7.88
CA ALA A 113 -17.83 7.71 9.12
C ALA A 113 -17.46 8.76 10.18
N LYS A 114 -17.43 8.34 11.46
CA LYS A 114 -17.04 9.21 12.58
C LYS A 114 -15.54 9.50 12.50
N ALA A 115 -15.17 10.77 12.42
CA ALA A 115 -13.77 11.21 12.49
C ALA A 115 -13.20 11.10 13.91
N TYR A 116 -11.89 10.92 14.01
CA TYR A 116 -11.13 10.97 15.25
C TYR A 116 -10.94 12.42 15.73
N ASN A 117 -10.94 12.63 17.05
CA ASN A 117 -10.69 13.92 17.68
C ASN A 117 -9.45 13.83 18.59
N VAL A 118 -8.33 13.39 18.02
CA VAL A 118 -7.11 13.15 18.80
C VAL A 118 -6.54 14.49 19.28
N ASN A 119 -6.69 14.75 20.58
CA ASN A 119 -6.19 15.95 21.25
C ASN A 119 -4.85 15.70 21.94
N HIS A 120 -4.48 14.43 22.12
CA HIS A 120 -3.27 14.02 22.82
C HIS A 120 -2.51 13.00 21.98
N ILE A 121 -1.26 13.33 21.67
CA ILE A 121 -0.31 12.42 21.03
C ILE A 121 0.84 12.23 22.00
N LYS A 122 1.22 10.98 22.25
CA LYS A 122 2.34 10.62 23.12
C LYS A 122 3.32 9.75 22.36
N GLU A 123 4.59 9.86 22.71
CA GLU A 123 5.60 8.91 22.26
C GLU A 123 5.76 7.79 23.29
N MET A 124 6.06 6.58 22.82
CA MET A 124 6.39 5.43 23.66
C MET A 124 7.42 4.54 22.98
N SER A 125 8.19 3.82 23.79
CA SER A 125 8.95 2.68 23.30
C SER A 125 8.00 1.52 22.97
N GLU A 126 8.38 0.67 22.02
CA GLU A 126 7.67 -0.58 21.72
C GLU A 126 7.38 -1.40 22.98
N ARG A 127 8.37 -1.52 23.87
CA ARG A 127 8.23 -2.24 25.14
C ARG A 127 7.15 -1.64 26.05
N ASP A 128 7.15 -0.33 26.23
CA ASP A 128 6.17 0.33 27.11
C ASP A 128 4.77 0.28 26.51
N PHE A 129 4.68 0.37 25.18
CA PHE A 129 3.42 0.21 24.46
C PHE A 129 2.83 -1.19 24.67
N SER A 130 3.59 -2.26 24.39
CA SER A 130 3.11 -3.64 24.56
C SER A 130 2.80 -4.03 26.01
N ASN A 131 3.43 -3.39 27.00
CA ASN A 131 3.10 -3.59 28.41
C ASN A 131 1.78 -2.94 28.82
N LYS A 132 1.36 -1.90 28.08
CA LYS A 132 0.24 -1.04 28.47
C LYS A 132 -1.01 -1.27 27.63
N TYR A 133 -0.83 -1.60 26.36
CA TYR A 133 -1.90 -1.77 25.40
C TYR A 133 -1.81 -3.16 24.77
N ASP A 134 -2.97 -3.77 24.56
CA ASP A 134 -3.10 -4.95 23.72
C ASP A 134 -3.32 -4.49 22.28
N ILE A 135 -2.44 -4.91 21.37
CA ILE A 135 -2.57 -4.56 19.95
C ILE A 135 -3.85 -5.13 19.35
N TYR A 136 -4.35 -6.28 19.83
CA TYR A 136 -5.60 -6.85 19.33
C TYR A 136 -6.82 -6.02 19.76
N ASP A 137 -6.77 -5.39 20.94
CA ASP A 137 -7.84 -4.49 21.38
C ASP A 137 -7.82 -3.19 20.58
N ILE A 138 -6.63 -2.67 20.26
CA ILE A 138 -6.47 -1.49 19.39
C ILE A 138 -6.94 -1.83 17.97
N ASP A 139 -6.50 -2.96 17.44
CA ASP A 139 -6.90 -3.45 16.13
C ASP A 139 -8.42 -3.66 16.08
N ASN A 140 -9.09 -4.16 17.12
CA ASN A 140 -10.56 -4.22 17.10
C ASN A 140 -11.23 -2.82 17.07
N VAL A 141 -10.53 -1.76 17.51
CA VAL A 141 -10.98 -0.36 17.42
C VAL A 141 -10.58 0.30 16.08
N ASP A 142 -9.41 -0.05 15.51
CA ASP A 142 -8.85 0.48 14.26
C ASP A 142 -9.29 -0.30 13.00
N ILE A 143 -9.30 -1.64 13.07
CA ILE A 143 -9.64 -2.60 12.00
C ILE A 143 -11.14 -2.71 11.76
N GLU A 144 -11.99 -2.61 12.79
CA GLU A 144 -13.40 -2.93 12.53
C GLU A 144 -14.10 -1.92 11.62
N ASN A 145 -13.77 -0.61 11.58
CA ASN A 145 -14.72 0.33 10.95
C ASN A 145 -14.26 1.77 10.64
N CYS A 146 -13.20 2.03 9.88
CA CYS A 146 -12.86 3.43 9.59
C CYS A 146 -12.29 3.71 8.18
N TRP A 147 -10.98 3.93 8.05
CA TRP A 147 -10.44 4.58 6.86
C TRP A 147 -9.99 3.59 5.78
N GLN A 148 -9.57 2.38 6.16
CA GLN A 148 -9.18 1.35 5.18
C GLN A 148 -10.40 0.88 4.37
N ASN A 149 -11.54 0.65 5.03
CA ASN A 149 -12.81 0.41 4.34
C ASN A 149 -13.21 1.60 3.47
N SER A 150 -12.97 2.83 3.95
CA SER A 150 -13.19 4.04 3.13
C SER A 150 -12.36 4.04 1.84
N MET A 151 -11.11 3.57 1.90
CA MET A 151 -10.28 3.40 0.71
C MET A 151 -10.85 2.35 -0.25
N TRP A 152 -11.17 1.16 0.25
CA TRP A 152 -11.69 0.05 -0.57
C TRP A 152 -13.06 0.33 -1.19
N ASP A 153 -13.92 1.03 -0.46
CA ASP A 153 -15.33 1.19 -0.84
C ASP A 153 -15.62 2.48 -1.60
N ASN A 154 -14.92 3.57 -1.29
CA ASN A 154 -15.31 4.91 -1.74
C ASN A 154 -14.25 5.63 -2.58
N ILE A 155 -13.05 5.06 -2.72
CA ILE A 155 -11.91 5.74 -3.36
C ILE A 155 -11.30 4.89 -4.45
N LEU A 156 -10.84 3.67 -4.12
CA LEU A 156 -10.20 2.81 -5.10
C LEU A 156 -11.24 2.20 -6.05
N PRO A 157 -10.92 2.01 -7.35
CA PRO A 157 -11.76 1.26 -8.25
C PRO A 157 -11.90 -0.19 -7.77
N LYS A 158 -12.99 -0.88 -8.14
CA LYS A 158 -13.13 -2.30 -7.83
C LYS A 158 -12.17 -3.13 -8.71
N LYS A 159 -11.75 -4.32 -8.26
CA LYS A 159 -10.81 -5.22 -8.99
C LYS A 159 -11.20 -5.47 -10.45
N LYS A 160 -12.50 -5.51 -10.75
CA LYS A 160 -13.03 -5.69 -12.12
C LYS A 160 -12.89 -4.45 -13.03
N ASP A 161 -12.74 -3.27 -12.44
CA ASP A 161 -12.73 -1.98 -13.13
C ASP A 161 -11.30 -1.44 -13.33
N SER A 162 -10.30 -2.03 -12.67
CA SER A 162 -8.88 -1.70 -12.82
C SER A 162 -8.00 -2.92 -12.62
N PHE A 163 -7.17 -3.24 -13.61
CA PHE A 163 -6.24 -4.36 -13.52
C PHE A 163 -5.17 -4.14 -12.45
N LEU A 164 -4.73 -2.89 -12.23
CA LEU A 164 -3.76 -2.55 -11.18
C LEU A 164 -4.26 -2.90 -9.76
N MET A 165 -5.57 -2.99 -9.54
CA MET A 165 -6.14 -3.45 -8.27
C MET A 165 -5.92 -4.95 -8.02
N ARG A 166 -5.49 -5.72 -9.03
CA ARG A 166 -5.11 -7.13 -8.87
C ARG A 166 -3.70 -7.28 -8.30
N LEU A 167 -2.91 -6.21 -8.27
CA LEU A 167 -1.57 -6.21 -7.64
C LEU A 167 -1.64 -6.16 -6.10
N VAL A 168 -2.82 -6.03 -5.49
CA VAL A 168 -2.95 -5.84 -4.02
C VAL A 168 -2.27 -6.95 -3.24
N GLU A 169 -2.52 -8.22 -3.58
CA GLU A 169 -1.90 -9.35 -2.86
C GLU A 169 -0.39 -9.39 -3.09
N ALA A 170 0.04 -9.13 -4.33
CA ALA A 170 1.46 -9.05 -4.65
C ALA A 170 2.17 -7.93 -3.87
N LEU A 171 1.55 -6.75 -3.78
CA LEU A 171 2.04 -5.63 -3.00
C LEU A 171 2.09 -5.97 -1.51
N TYR A 172 1.10 -6.70 -1.00
CA TYR A 172 1.07 -7.11 0.41
C TYR A 172 2.24 -8.03 0.79
N GLN A 173 2.69 -8.91 -0.11
CA GLN A 173 3.88 -9.73 0.15
C GLN A 173 5.16 -8.91 0.33
N VAL A 174 5.26 -7.76 -0.32
CA VAL A 174 6.41 -6.86 -0.18
C VAL A 174 6.24 -5.91 1.00
N THR A 175 5.03 -5.36 1.20
CA THR A 175 4.82 -4.28 2.17
C THR A 175 4.48 -4.79 3.56
N SER A 176 3.72 -5.89 3.67
CA SER A 176 3.05 -6.34 4.90
C SER A 176 2.27 -5.23 5.63
N ASP A 177 1.83 -4.21 4.90
CA ASP A 177 1.22 -3.00 5.46
C ASP A 177 0.26 -2.35 4.45
N TYR A 178 -1.03 -2.34 4.77
CA TYR A 178 -2.06 -1.76 3.91
C TYR A 178 -1.95 -0.24 3.74
N ASN A 179 -1.43 0.50 4.72
CA ASN A 179 -1.26 1.94 4.55
C ASN A 179 -0.20 2.25 3.48
N LEU A 180 0.83 1.41 3.34
CA LEU A 180 1.81 1.49 2.24
C LEU A 180 1.18 1.08 0.90
N ILE A 181 0.35 0.04 0.89
CA ILE A 181 -0.39 -0.35 -0.33
C ILE A 181 -1.30 0.79 -0.79
N PHE A 182 -2.01 1.43 0.12
CA PHE A 182 -2.87 2.57 -0.21
C PHE A 182 -2.10 3.80 -0.63
N TYR A 183 -0.89 4.00 -0.09
CA TYR A 183 0.02 5.01 -0.63
C TYR A 183 0.33 4.73 -2.11
N ILE A 184 0.72 3.50 -2.43
CA ILE A 184 1.05 3.05 -3.78
C ILE A 184 -0.14 3.20 -4.73
N LEU A 185 -1.31 2.74 -4.32
CA LEU A 185 -2.53 2.71 -5.13
C LEU A 185 -3.36 4.00 -5.08
N TRP A 186 -3.01 4.99 -4.26
CA TRP A 186 -3.70 6.29 -4.21
C TRP A 186 -3.93 6.91 -5.60
N PRO A 187 -2.98 6.82 -6.56
CA PRO A 187 -3.19 7.28 -7.92
C PRO A 187 -4.22 6.49 -8.72
N LEU A 188 -5.00 5.57 -8.17
CA LEU A 188 -6.16 5.01 -8.87
C LEU A 188 -7.45 5.72 -8.46
N GLY A 189 -7.52 6.19 -7.21
CA GLY A 189 -8.68 6.88 -6.64
C GLY A 189 -8.49 8.38 -6.41
N LYS A 190 -7.32 8.93 -6.75
CA LYS A 190 -6.98 10.34 -6.49
C LYS A 190 -8.06 11.29 -6.99
N ARG A 191 -8.46 12.21 -6.11
CA ARG A 191 -9.33 13.34 -6.41
C ARG A 191 -8.46 14.56 -6.75
N ALA A 192 -8.95 15.41 -7.66
CA ALA A 192 -8.25 16.65 -8.01
C ALA A 192 -7.93 17.47 -6.74
N ASP A 193 -6.74 18.07 -6.70
CA ASP A 193 -6.27 18.96 -5.62
C ASP A 193 -6.10 18.32 -4.23
N VAL A 194 -6.05 16.98 -4.15
CA VAL A 194 -5.81 16.25 -2.89
C VAL A 194 -4.45 15.55 -2.97
N GLU A 195 -3.54 15.91 -2.06
CA GLU A 195 -2.27 15.20 -1.85
C GLU A 195 -2.51 13.77 -1.37
N ASN A 196 -1.51 12.90 -1.49
CA ASN A 196 -1.63 11.53 -1.02
C ASN A 196 -1.84 11.50 0.51
N PRO A 197 -3.01 11.03 1.01
CA PRO A 197 -3.33 11.05 2.43
C PRO A 197 -2.40 10.15 3.26
N TYR A 198 -1.71 9.21 2.61
CA TYR A 198 -0.75 8.31 3.26
C TYR A 198 0.67 8.88 3.33
N ARG A 199 0.94 10.07 2.79
CA ARG A 199 2.29 10.65 2.77
C ARG A 199 2.90 10.80 4.17
N ALA A 200 2.11 11.26 5.13
CA ALA A 200 2.57 11.39 6.52
C ALA A 200 2.87 10.02 7.16
N TYR A 201 2.11 8.98 6.79
CA TYR A 201 2.36 7.61 7.24
C TYR A 201 3.67 7.06 6.66
N VAL A 202 3.92 7.24 5.36
CA VAL A 202 5.19 6.85 4.73
C VAL A 202 6.38 7.51 5.42
N GLU A 203 6.27 8.80 5.76
CA GLU A 203 7.35 9.48 6.47
C GLU A 203 7.55 8.92 7.88
N LEU A 204 6.49 8.57 8.62
CA LEU A 204 6.58 7.88 9.92
C LEU A 204 7.22 6.49 9.77
N TRP A 205 6.74 5.69 8.82
CA TRP A 205 7.25 4.34 8.54
C TRP A 205 8.74 4.34 8.24
N SER A 206 9.22 5.26 7.40
CA SER A 206 10.64 5.39 7.06
C SER A 206 11.54 5.76 8.25
N ARG A 207 10.95 6.29 9.34
CA ARG A 207 11.63 6.60 10.60
C ARG A 207 11.55 5.46 11.62
N GLY A 208 10.88 4.36 11.28
CA GLY A 208 10.57 3.29 12.21
C GLY A 208 9.48 3.67 13.22
N VAL A 209 8.69 4.71 12.97
CA VAL A 209 7.64 5.18 13.88
C VAL A 209 6.29 4.60 13.47
N LYS A 210 5.60 3.93 14.39
CA LYS A 210 4.25 3.39 14.15
C LYS A 210 3.19 4.21 14.90
N PRO A 211 2.25 4.86 14.20
CA PRO A 211 1.12 5.53 14.85
C PRO A 211 0.04 4.52 15.23
N TYR A 212 -0.48 4.61 16.45
CA TYR A 212 -1.64 3.85 16.93
C TYR A 212 -2.70 4.82 17.45
N ILE A 213 -3.94 4.67 17.02
CA ILE A 213 -5.07 5.41 17.57
C ILE A 213 -5.67 4.56 18.69
N ILE A 214 -5.41 4.95 19.93
CA ILE A 214 -5.84 4.19 21.11
C ILE A 214 -7.33 4.37 21.35
N ASP A 215 -7.79 5.62 21.26
CA ASP A 215 -9.18 6.01 21.40
C ASP A 215 -9.45 7.34 20.67
N GLU A 216 -10.68 7.83 20.77
CA GLU A 216 -11.11 9.06 20.09
C GLU A 216 -10.30 10.32 20.43
N ASN A 217 -9.55 10.33 21.54
CA ASN A 217 -8.77 11.47 22.04
C ASN A 217 -7.26 11.23 22.13
N LEU A 218 -6.79 9.97 22.08
CA LEU A 218 -5.40 9.60 22.28
C LEU A 218 -4.83 8.83 21.09
N ALA A 219 -3.70 9.31 20.57
CA ALA A 219 -2.82 8.53 19.72
C ALA A 219 -1.44 8.36 20.35
N VAL A 220 -0.75 7.30 19.93
CA VAL A 220 0.60 6.99 20.36
C VAL A 220 1.49 6.83 19.13
N ALA A 221 2.64 7.50 19.14
CA ALA A 221 3.75 7.24 18.24
C ALA A 221 4.70 6.24 18.92
N VAL A 222 4.84 5.04 18.36
CA VAL A 222 5.70 3.98 18.90
C VAL A 222 7.02 3.96 18.14
N LYS A 223 8.12 3.96 18.89
CA LYS A 223 9.52 3.90 18.43
C LYS A 223 10.24 2.68 19.00
#